data_AF-A0A084TEV9-F1
#
_entry.id   AF-A0A084TEV9-F1
#
_cell.length_a   1.000
_cell.length_b   1.000
_cell.length_c   1.000
_cell.angle_alpha   90.00
_cell.angle_beta   90.00
_cell.angle_gamma   90.00
#
_symmetry.space_group_name_H-M   'P 1'
#
loop_
_entity.id
_entity.type
_entity.pdbx_description
1 polymer ?
#
loop_
_entity_poly.entity_id
_entity_poly.type
_entity_poly.pdbx_seq_one_letter_code
_entity_poly.pdbx_strand_id
1 'polypeptide(L)'
;MKVAICFYGLVGGRADKNGNGIPLDPKIAYNLNYKNIISNNDVDVFIHSWSNEFKDELNKLYNPKRSIIEKQIDFPESDKIIHNRDIKENIKWLISLFKCRKSFIENRISRKKEAFRAYSRW
;
A
#
# COMPACT_ATOMS: atom_id res chain seq x y z
N MET A 1 7.70 23.92 16.52
CA MET A 1 6.74 24.21 15.42
C MET A 1 5.46 23.42 15.69
N LYS A 2 4.30 23.84 15.17
CA LYS A 2 3.07 23.02 15.22
C LYS A 2 3.05 22.07 14.03
N VAL A 3 2.86 20.78 14.27
CA VAL A 3 2.93 19.74 13.24
C VAL A 3 1.74 18.78 13.39
N ALA A 4 1.11 18.44 12.27
CA ALA A 4 0.14 17.35 12.22
C ALA A 4 0.78 16.16 11.48
N ILE A 5 0.83 15.00 12.12
CA ILE A 5 1.31 13.75 11.52
C ILE A 5 0.11 12.88 11.18
N CYS A 6 -0.03 12.53 9.90
CA CYS A 6 -1.11 11.68 9.41
C CYS A 6 -0.53 10.36 8.90
N PHE A 7 -0.83 9.27 9.60
CA PHE A 7 -0.48 7.92 9.16
C PHE A 7 -1.67 7.28 8.44
N TYR A 8 -1.38 6.54 7.37
CA TYR A 8 -2.37 5.83 6.55
C TYR A 8 -1.81 4.48 6.08
N GLY A 9 -2.65 3.44 6.08
CA GLY A 9 -2.34 2.13 5.48
C GLY A 9 -1.89 1.05 6.47
N LEU A 10 -1.04 0.12 6.02
CA LEU A 10 -0.59 -1.02 6.83
C LEU A 10 0.67 -0.67 7.65
N VAL A 11 0.81 -1.29 8.82
CA VAL A 11 2.11 -1.41 9.48
C VAL A 11 3.02 -2.20 8.54
N GLY A 12 4.18 -1.62 8.21
CA GLY A 12 5.07 -2.17 7.19
C GLY A 12 5.50 -3.63 7.45
N GLY A 13 6.02 -4.29 6.42
CA GLY A 13 6.55 -5.65 6.49
C GLY A 13 8.03 -5.70 6.12
N ARG A 14 8.75 -6.74 6.58
CA ARG A 14 10.19 -6.91 6.30
C ARG A 14 10.52 -7.47 4.91
N ALA A 15 9.57 -8.12 4.24
CA ALA A 15 9.85 -8.88 3.02
C ALA A 15 8.94 -8.48 1.84
N ASP A 16 7.64 -8.44 2.05
CA ASP A 16 6.67 -8.23 0.97
C ASP A 16 5.82 -6.97 1.17
N LYS A 17 5.18 -6.57 0.08
CA LYS A 17 4.19 -5.49 0.06
C LYS A 17 2.79 -6.06 0.34
N ASN A 18 1.84 -5.19 0.62
CA ASN A 18 0.42 -5.53 0.81
C ASN A 18 0.13 -6.41 2.04
N GLY A 19 0.89 -6.27 3.12
CA GLY A 19 0.63 -7.01 4.36
C GLY A 19 1.05 -8.48 4.33
N ASN A 20 1.70 -8.94 3.26
CA ASN A 20 2.28 -10.27 3.19
C ASN A 20 3.64 -10.31 3.90
N GLY A 21 3.95 -11.44 4.54
CA GLY A 21 5.23 -11.69 5.20
C GLY A 21 5.24 -11.35 6.70
N ILE A 22 6.45 -11.18 7.24
CA ILE A 22 6.64 -10.96 8.69
C ILE A 22 6.31 -9.49 9.01
N PRO A 23 5.35 -9.23 9.91
CA PRO A 23 5.00 -7.87 10.28
C PRO A 23 6.18 -7.20 10.99
N LEU A 24 6.34 -5.90 10.76
CA LEU A 24 7.35 -5.08 11.43
C LEU A 24 6.81 -4.58 12.77
N ASP A 25 7.67 -4.55 13.79
CA ASP A 25 7.31 -3.94 15.07
C ASP A 25 7.08 -2.42 14.88
N PRO A 26 5.87 -1.89 15.19
CA PRO A 26 5.54 -0.46 15.10
C PRO A 26 6.49 0.45 15.90
N LYS A 27 7.12 -0.07 16.96
CA LYS A 27 8.07 0.68 17.79
C LYS A 27 9.25 1.22 17.00
N ILE A 28 9.69 0.51 15.96
CA ILE A 28 10.84 0.94 15.15
C ILE A 28 10.53 2.28 14.48
N ALA A 29 9.36 2.37 13.82
CA ALA A 29 8.90 3.60 13.19
C ALA A 29 8.62 4.69 14.24
N TYR A 30 7.99 4.32 15.37
CA TYR A 30 7.73 5.26 16.46
C TYR A 30 9.01 5.90 16.99
N ASN A 31 10.06 5.13 17.27
CA ASN A 31 11.32 5.66 17.81
C ASN A 31 11.96 6.68 16.85
N LEU A 32 11.91 6.41 15.54
CA LEU A 32 12.41 7.33 14.52
C LEU A 32 11.56 8.59 14.41
N ASN A 33 10.23 8.45 14.38
CA ASN A 33 9.30 9.59 14.34
C ASN A 33 9.43 10.43 15.61
N TYR A 34 9.57 9.80 16.77
CA TYR A 34 9.68 10.47 18.04
C TYR A 34 10.94 11.31 18.12
N LYS A 35 12.10 10.69 17.85
CA LYS A 35 13.40 11.34 17.93
C LYS A 35 13.53 12.53 16.97
N ASN A 36 12.95 12.42 15.77
CA ASN A 36 13.22 13.39 14.70
C ASN A 36 12.09 14.41 14.51
N ILE A 37 10.86 14.09 14.92
CA ILE A 37 9.68 14.93 14.66
C ILE A 37 8.96 15.25 15.95
N ILE A 38 8.57 14.25 16.75
CA ILE A 38 7.64 14.46 17.87
C ILE A 38 8.31 15.16 19.06
N SER A 39 9.52 14.76 19.45
CA SER A 39 10.14 15.23 20.70
C SER A 39 10.42 16.74 20.73
N ASN A 40 10.57 17.37 19.57
CA ASN A 40 10.99 18.76 19.43
C ASN A 40 9.86 19.67 18.89
N ASN A 41 8.64 19.17 18.76
CA ASN A 41 7.52 19.90 18.19
C ASN A 41 6.23 19.71 19.00
N ASP A 42 5.28 20.62 18.80
CA ASP A 42 3.91 20.47 19.27
C ASP A 42 3.16 19.67 18.20
N VAL A 43 2.93 18.39 18.47
CA VAL A 43 2.52 17.42 17.44
C VAL A 43 1.16 16.80 17.75
N ASP A 44 0.29 16.85 16.75
CA ASP A 44 -0.96 16.12 16.70
C ASP A 44 -0.82 14.91 15.78
N VAL A 45 -1.11 13.71 16.29
CA VAL A 45 -1.07 12.48 15.49
C VAL A 45 -2.47 12.02 15.13
N PHE A 46 -2.66 11.68 13.85
CA PHE A 46 -3.86 11.08 13.29
C PHE A 46 -3.49 9.76 12.61
N ILE A 47 -4.27 8.71 12.88
CA ILE A 47 -3.98 7.37 12.35
C ILE A 47 -5.20 6.85 11.61
N HIS A 48 -5.01 6.46 10.36
CA HIS A 48 -5.85 5.47 9.70
C HIS A 48 -4.98 4.24 9.41
N SER A 49 -5.42 3.05 9.80
CA SER A 49 -4.66 1.84 9.54
C SER A 49 -5.52 0.62 9.25
N TRP A 50 -4.99 -0.27 8.42
CA TRP A 50 -5.58 -1.59 8.17
C TRP A 50 -4.95 -2.73 9.00
N SER A 51 -3.95 -2.42 9.82
CA SER A 51 -3.28 -3.39 10.68
C SER A 51 -3.97 -3.51 12.03
N ASN A 52 -5.11 -4.20 12.03
CA ASN A 52 -5.95 -4.38 13.21
C ASN A 52 -5.22 -5.07 14.37
N GLU A 53 -4.24 -5.93 14.06
CA GLU A 53 -3.37 -6.61 15.01
C GLU A 53 -2.49 -5.67 15.83
N PHE A 54 -2.19 -4.47 15.32
CA PHE A 54 -1.36 -3.47 16.00
C PHE A 54 -2.17 -2.33 16.61
N LYS A 55 -3.50 -2.46 16.68
CA LYS A 55 -4.40 -1.38 17.14
C LYS A 55 -4.00 -0.80 18.49
N ASP A 56 -3.85 -1.65 19.50
CA ASP A 56 -3.56 -1.20 20.87
C ASP A 56 -2.15 -0.64 20.99
N GLU A 57 -1.20 -1.23 20.27
CA GLU A 57 0.18 -0.77 20.24
C GLU A 57 0.32 0.60 19.57
N LEU A 58 -0.33 0.83 18.44
CA LEU A 58 -0.32 2.11 17.74
C LEU A 58 -0.95 3.22 18.59
N ASN A 59 -2.09 2.94 19.24
CA ASN A 59 -2.73 3.89 20.14
C ASN A 59 -1.86 4.21 21.35
N LYS A 60 -1.19 3.20 21.93
CA LYS A 60 -0.29 3.37 23.07
C LYS A 60 0.96 4.15 22.72
N LEU A 61 1.60 3.87 21.57
CA LEU A 61 2.84 4.52 21.16
C LEU A 61 2.62 5.97 20.79
N TYR A 62 1.62 6.25 19.95
CA TYR A 62 1.45 7.59 19.36
C TYR A 62 0.45 8.48 20.09
N ASN A 63 -0.40 7.93 20.97
CA ASN A 63 -1.49 8.65 21.64
C ASN A 63 -2.25 9.61 20.69
N PRO A 64 -2.82 9.10 19.57
CA PRO A 64 -3.36 9.94 18.51
C PRO A 64 -4.60 10.71 18.96
N LYS A 65 -4.78 11.93 18.43
CA LYS A 65 -6.01 12.72 18.62
C LYS A 65 -7.23 12.03 18.01
N ARG A 66 -7.02 11.28 16.93
CA ARG A 66 -8.03 10.42 16.31
C ARG A 66 -7.36 9.23 15.62
N SER A 67 -7.90 8.04 15.85
CA SER A 67 -7.51 6.84 15.15
C SER A 67 -8.71 6.09 14.57
N ILE A 68 -8.54 5.56 13.36
CA ILE A 68 -9.45 4.63 12.69
C ILE A 68 -8.61 3.43 12.30
N ILE A 69 -8.84 2.31 12.96
CA ILE A 69 -8.13 1.06 12.65
C ILE A 69 -9.18 0.01 12.33
N GLU A 70 -9.16 -0.45 11.08
CA GLU A 70 -10.19 -1.31 10.50
C GLU A 70 -9.58 -2.49 9.75
N LYS A 71 -10.39 -3.47 9.36
CA LYS A 71 -9.90 -4.58 8.54
C LYS A 71 -9.60 -4.07 7.12
N GLN A 72 -8.53 -4.57 6.51
CA GLN A 72 -8.23 -4.26 5.11
C GLN A 72 -9.37 -4.71 4.20
N ILE A 73 -9.77 -3.85 3.28
CA ILE A 73 -10.74 -4.17 2.23
C ILE A 73 -10.02 -4.67 0.98
N ASP A 74 -10.68 -5.55 0.24
CA ASP A 74 -10.20 -5.98 -1.07
C ASP A 74 -10.53 -4.92 -2.12
N PHE A 75 -9.50 -4.48 -2.85
CA PHE A 75 -9.66 -3.55 -3.95
C PHE A 75 -9.78 -4.30 -5.28
N PRO A 76 -10.82 -4.04 -6.10
CA PRO A 76 -10.91 -4.64 -7.43
C PRO A 76 -9.88 -4.05 -8.39
N GLU A 77 -9.59 -4.77 -9.48
CA GLU A 77 -8.82 -4.24 -10.60
C GLU A 77 -9.72 -3.36 -11.51
N SER A 78 -9.15 -2.35 -12.18
CA SER A 78 -9.93 -1.58 -13.16
C SER A 78 -10.14 -2.36 -14.46
N ASP A 79 -11.37 -2.80 -14.73
CA ASP A 79 -11.74 -3.42 -16.01
C ASP A 79 -11.41 -2.51 -17.20
N LYS A 80 -11.64 -1.20 -17.06
CA LYS A 80 -11.34 -0.21 -18.10
C LYS A 80 -9.87 -0.25 -18.49
N ILE A 81 -8.96 -0.33 -17.52
CA ILE A 81 -7.52 -0.29 -17.76
C ILE A 81 -7.01 -1.63 -18.29
N ILE A 82 -7.54 -2.76 -17.78
CA ILE A 82 -7.20 -4.09 -18.27
C ILE A 82 -7.47 -4.20 -19.77
N HIS A 83 -8.61 -3.68 -20.21
CA HIS A 83 -9.09 -3.79 -21.57
C HIS A 83 -8.74 -2.59 -22.46
N ASN A 84 -8.07 -1.56 -21.93
CA ASN A 84 -7.59 -0.42 -22.71
C ASN A 84 -6.43 -0.86 -23.62
N ARG A 85 -6.75 -1.32 -24.83
CA ARG A 85 -5.78 -1.74 -25.85
C ARG A 85 -6.13 -1.18 -27.21
N ASP A 86 -5.13 -0.60 -27.83
CA ASP A 86 -5.21 -0.25 -29.24
C ASP A 86 -5.11 -1.48 -30.14
N ILE A 87 -5.61 -1.35 -31.37
CA ILE A 87 -5.55 -2.41 -32.40
C ILE A 87 -4.11 -2.90 -32.61
N LYS A 88 -3.13 -1.98 -32.63
CA LYS A 88 -1.70 -2.32 -32.76
C LYS A 88 -1.20 -3.18 -31.60
N GLU A 89 -1.65 -2.89 -30.38
CA GLU A 89 -1.28 -3.67 -29.20
C GLU A 89 -1.91 -5.06 -29.23
N ASN A 90 -3.17 -5.19 -29.68
CA ASN A 90 -3.83 -6.48 -29.83
C ASN A 90 -3.07 -7.40 -30.81
N ILE A 91 -2.59 -6.84 -31.93
CA ILE A 91 -1.78 -7.58 -32.91
C ILE A 91 -0.44 -8.01 -32.30
N LYS A 92 0.28 -7.09 -31.63
CA LYS A 92 1.54 -7.42 -30.92
C LYS A 92 1.31 -8.52 -29.87
N TRP A 93 0.19 -8.47 -29.16
CA TRP A 93 -0.18 -9.42 -28.13
C TRP A 93 -0.40 -10.82 -28.70
N LEU A 94 -1.14 -10.93 -29.82
CA LEU A 94 -1.29 -12.17 -30.58
C LEU A 94 0.06 -12.73 -31.03
N ILE A 95 0.93 -11.90 -31.62
CA ILE A 95 2.26 -12.32 -32.06
C ILE A 95 3.10 -12.82 -30.87
N SER A 96 3.04 -12.13 -29.74
CA SER A 96 3.79 -12.50 -28.53
C SER A 96 3.34 -13.84 -27.93
N LEU A 97 2.06 -14.19 -28.07
CA LEU A 97 1.53 -15.50 -27.67
C LEU A 97 2.27 -16.64 -28.38
N PHE A 98 2.52 -16.47 -29.68
CA PHE A 98 3.18 -17.48 -30.52
C PHE A 98 4.72 -17.42 -30.46
N LYS A 99 5.32 -16.24 -30.27
CA LYS A 99 6.78 -16.09 -30.22
C LYS A 99 7.38 -16.44 -28.86
N CYS A 100 6.78 -15.98 -27.76
CA CYS A 100 7.37 -16.14 -26.43
C CYS A 100 6.29 -16.14 -25.33
N ARG A 101 5.88 -17.36 -24.95
CA ARG A 101 4.87 -17.56 -23.90
C ARG A 101 5.26 -16.92 -22.55
N LYS A 102 6.55 -16.89 -22.20
CA LYS A 102 7.03 -16.29 -20.95
C LYS A 102 6.80 -14.78 -20.92
N SER A 103 7.27 -14.07 -21.94
CA SER A 103 7.08 -12.61 -22.08
C SER A 103 5.60 -12.23 -22.12
N PHE A 104 4.77 -13.05 -22.78
CA PHE A 104 3.32 -12.87 -22.80
C PHE A 104 2.69 -12.93 -21.40
N ILE A 105 3.06 -13.93 -20.58
CA ILE A 105 2.57 -14.08 -19.21
C ILE A 105 3.01 -12.89 -18.35
N GLU A 106 4.28 -12.48 -18.44
CA GLU A 106 4.82 -11.35 -17.70
C GLU A 106 4.09 -10.04 -18.03
N ASN A 107 3.84 -9.76 -19.31
CA ASN A 107 3.07 -8.58 -19.73
C ASN A 107 1.63 -8.60 -19.20
N ARG A 108 0.99 -9.79 -19.16
CA ARG A 108 -0.36 -9.94 -18.59
C ARG A 108 -0.37 -9.66 -17.09
N ILE A 109 0.62 -10.17 -16.36
CA ILE A 109 0.78 -9.92 -14.91
C ILE A 109 1.02 -8.43 -14.65
N SER A 110 1.90 -7.79 -15.43
CA SER A 110 2.21 -6.36 -15.28
C SER A 110 0.96 -5.49 -15.47
N ARG A 111 0.16 -5.77 -16.51
CA ARG A 111 -1.08 -5.02 -16.78
C ARG A 111 -2.12 -5.17 -15.69
N LYS A 112 -2.33 -6.40 -15.17
CA LYS A 112 -3.21 -6.61 -14.02
C LYS A 112 -2.74 -5.80 -12.81
N LYS A 113 -1.44 -5.80 -12.55
CA LYS A 113 -0.84 -5.02 -11.47
C LYS A 113 -1.03 -3.51 -11.66
N GLU A 114 -0.93 -3.00 -12.88
CA GLU A 114 -1.22 -1.59 -13.20
C GLU A 114 -2.70 -1.26 -13.04
N ALA A 115 -3.59 -2.12 -13.54
CA ALA A 115 -5.03 -1.94 -13.37
C ALA A 115 -5.47 -1.99 -11.92
N PHE A 116 -4.86 -2.86 -11.11
CA PHE A 116 -5.00 -2.87 -9.65
C PHE A 116 -4.54 -1.53 -9.08
N ARG A 117 -3.29 -1.11 -9.34
CA ARG A 117 -2.72 0.14 -8.78
C ARG A 117 -3.51 1.39 -9.11
N ALA A 118 -4.09 1.46 -10.30
CA ALA A 118 -4.87 2.61 -10.73
C ALA A 118 -6.29 2.63 -10.13
N TYR A 119 -6.81 1.47 -9.71
CA TYR A 119 -8.14 1.35 -9.11
C TYR A 119 -8.12 1.29 -7.58
N SER A 120 -7.10 0.65 -7.00
CA SER A 120 -6.81 0.70 -5.58
C SER A 120 -6.67 2.18 -5.23
N ARG A 121 -7.67 2.73 -4.55
CA ARG A 121 -7.71 4.13 -4.14
C ARG A 121 -6.77 4.34 -2.95
N TRP A 122 -5.49 4.04 -3.17
CA TRP A 122 -4.46 3.93 -2.14
C TRP A 122 -4.78 2.90 -1.05
#